data_AF-A0A847NLA4-F1
#
_entry.id   AF-A0A847NLA4-F1
#
_cell.length_a   1.000
_cell.length_b   1.000
_cell.length_c   1.000
_cell.angle_alpha   90.00
_cell.angle_beta   90.00
_cell.angle_gamma   90.00
#
_symmetry.space_group_name_H-M   'P 1'
#
loop_
_entity.id
_entity.type
_entity.pdbx_description
1 polymer ?
#
loop_
_entity_poly.entity_id
_entity_poly.type
_entity_poly.pdbx_seq_one_letter_code
_entity_poly.pdbx_strand_id
1 'polypeptide(L)' 'MSKDYTIIIVTHNLFQARRISDYTAFILDGELVEYGKTNEVFSNPKDIRTKEYLEGMYC' A
#
# COMPACT_ATOMS: atom_id res chain seq x y z
N MET A 1 20.56 10.67 -19.26
CA MET A 1 20.52 9.33 -18.64
C MET A 1 19.40 9.35 -17.61
N SER A 2 18.22 8.81 -17.95
CA SER A 2 17.19 8.57 -16.95
C SER A 2 17.77 7.61 -15.92
N LYS A 3 17.85 8.08 -14.68
CA LYS A 3 18.24 7.24 -13.56
C LYS A 3 16.95 6.64 -13.04
N ASP A 4 16.72 5.37 -13.35
CA ASP A 4 15.68 4.58 -12.72
C ASP A 4 16.06 4.40 -11.25
N TYR A 5 15.53 5.29 -10.40
CA TYR A 5 15.72 5.22 -8.97
C TYR A 5 14.62 4.35 -8.37
N THR A 6 15.01 3.23 -7.77
CA THR A 6 14.10 2.47 -6.92
C THR A 6 14.02 3.16 -5.57
N ILE A 7 12.86 3.73 -5.25
CA ILE A 7 12.60 4.37 -3.97
C ILE A 7 11.62 3.48 -3.21
N ILE A 8 11.99 3.12 -1.98
CA ILE A 8 11.12 2.40 -1.06
C ILE A 8 10.74 3.39 0.03
N ILE A 9 9.45 3.64 0.18
CA ILE A 9 8.91 4.60 1.16
C ILE A 9 7.99 3.81 2.08
N VAL A 10 8.25 3.90 3.39
CA VAL A 10 7.36 3.36 4.42
C VAL A 10 6.62 4.54 5.03
N THR A 11 5.29 4.52 4.95
CA THR A 11 4.44 5.59 5.47
C THR A 11 3.14 5.03 6.00
N HIS A 12 2.61 5.65 7.06
CA HIS A 12 1.26 5.43 7.55
C HIS A 12 0.22 6.29 6.79
N ASN A 13 0.67 7.24 5.97
CA ASN A 13 -0.21 8.06 5.15
C ASN A 13 -0.53 7.36 3.84
N LEU A 14 -1.63 6.60 3.86
CA LEU A 14 -2.18 5.87 2.73
C LEU A 14 -2.51 6.76 1.52
N PHE A 15 -2.97 8.00 1.72
CA PHE A 15 -3.27 8.92 0.63
C PHE A 15 -2.03 9.39 -0.13
N GLN A 16 -0.92 9.60 0.59
CA GLN A 16 0.37 9.90 -0.03
C GLN A 16 0.93 8.65 -0.72
N ALA A 17 0.90 7.49 -0.05
CA ALA A 17 1.34 6.24 -0.65
C ALA A 17 0.62 5.95 -1.96
N ARG A 18 -0.70 6.16 -2.01
CA ARG A 18 -1.52 5.91 -3.21
C ARG A 18 -1.13 6.78 -4.41
N ARG A 19 -0.66 8.01 -4.16
CA ARG A 19 -0.37 8.98 -5.24
C ARG A 19 1.07 8.87 -5.75
N ILE A 20 1.99 8.45 -4.90
CA ILE A 20 3.43 8.48 -5.17
C ILE A 20 3.95 7.09 -5.57
N SER A 21 3.27 6.01 -5.16
CA SER A 21 3.77 4.64 -5.34
C SER A 21 3.11 3.94 -6.52
N ASP A 22 3.91 3.29 -7.37
CA ASP A 22 3.41 2.40 -8.42
C ASP A 22 2.93 1.05 -7.85
N TYR A 23 3.63 0.58 -6.82
CA TYR A 23 3.33 -0.66 -6.11
C TYR A 23 3.15 -0.37 -4.61
N THR A 24 2.24 -1.11 -3.99
CA THR A 24 1.97 -1.02 -2.56
C THR A 24 2.14 -2.40 -1.94
N ALA A 25 2.85 -2.44 -0.81
CA ALA A 25 2.98 -3.60 0.04
C ALA A 25 2.33 -3.25 1.39
N PHE A 26 1.40 -4.09 1.84
CA PHE A 26 0.79 -3.99 3.15
C PHE A 26 1.41 -5.04 4.08
N ILE A 27 1.99 -4.57 5.17
CA ILE A 27 2.65 -5.39 6.19
C ILE A 27 1.89 -5.18 7.50
N LEU A 28 1.53 -6.27 8.17
CA LEU A 28 0.87 -6.28 9.47
C LEU A 28 1.55 -7.32 10.36
N ASP A 29 1.89 -6.96 11.60
CA ASP A 29 2.52 -7.86 12.57
C ASP A 29 3.80 -8.58 12.07
N GLY A 30 4.52 -7.94 11.15
CA GLY A 30 5.73 -8.50 10.54
C GLY A 30 5.46 -9.47 9.38
N GLU A 31 4.22 -9.69 9.00
CA GLU A 31 3.84 -10.49 7.83
C GLU A 31 3.46 -9.60 6.64
N LEU A 32 3.93 -9.96 5.44
CA LEU A 32 3.47 -9.36 4.19
C LEU A 32 2.07 -9.90 3.89
N VAL A 33 1.07 -9.12 4.25
CA VAL A 33 -0.34 -9.45 4.08
C VAL A 33 -0.76 -9.34 2.62
N GLU A 34 -0.34 -8.28 1.94
CA GLU A 34 -0.74 -8.04 0.54
C GLU A 34 0.32 -7.25 -0.21
N TYR A 35 0.54 -7.58 -1.48
CA TYR A 35 1.45 -6.85 -2.36
C TYR A 35 0.86 -6.81 -3.77
N GLY A 36 0.88 -5.63 -4.39
CA GLY A 36 0.39 -5.48 -5.76
C GLY A 36 0.50 -4.06 -6.27
N LYS A 37 -0.11 -3.81 -7.43
CA LYS A 37 -0.25 -2.44 -7.95
C LYS A 37 -1.08 -1.62 -6.98
N THR A 38 -0.65 -0.39 -6.75
CA THR A 38 -1.33 0.54 -5.85
C THR A 38 -2.83 0.63 -6.14
N ASN A 39 -3.26 0.77 -7.40
CA ASN A 39 -4.69 0.81 -7.73
C ASN A 39 -5.45 -0.46 -7.33
N GLU A 40 -4.85 -1.65 -7.48
CA GLU A 40 -5.51 -2.91 -7.10
C GLU A 40 -5.62 -3.03 -5.57
N VAL A 41 -4.53 -2.76 -4.85
CA VAL A 41 -4.50 -2.84 -3.38
C VAL A 41 -5.49 -1.85 -2.76
N PHE A 42 -5.60 -0.65 -3.32
CA PHE A 42 -6.48 0.40 -2.78
C PHE A 42 -7.94 0.33 -3.24
N SER A 43 -8.22 -0.13 -4.47
CA SER A 43 -9.59 -0.15 -5.01
C SER A 43 -10.27 -1.51 -4.86
N ASN A 44 -9.51 -2.60 -4.82
CA ASN A 44 -10.05 -3.94 -4.68
C ASN A 44 -9.07 -4.85 -3.90
N PRO A 45 -8.87 -4.59 -2.59
CA PRO A 45 -8.00 -5.41 -1.76
C PRO A 45 -8.48 -6.85 -1.77
N LYS A 46 -7.54 -7.79 -1.91
CA LYS A 46 -7.81 -9.23 -1.91
C LYS A 46 -7.85 -9.80 -0.50
N ASP A 47 -7.09 -9.22 0.43
CA ASP A 47 -7.08 -9.64 1.83
C ASP A 47 -8.05 -8.78 2.67
N ILE A 48 -8.77 -9.44 3.56
CA ILE A 48 -9.74 -8.79 4.47
C ILE A 48 -9.01 -7.82 5.41
N ARG A 49 -7.81 -8.16 5.88
CA ARG A 49 -7.01 -7.31 6.78
C ARG A 49 -6.60 -6.00 6.11
N THR A 50 -6.22 -6.06 4.83
CA THR A 50 -5.92 -4.86 4.03
C THR A 50 -7.17 -4.01 3.85
N LYS A 51 -8.32 -4.63 3.58
CA LYS A 51 -9.59 -3.93 3.45
C LYS A 51 -9.98 -3.21 4.75
N GLU A 52 -9.90 -3.89 5.89
CA GLU A 52 -10.18 -3.30 7.20
C GLU A 52 -9.24 -2.14 7.53
N TYR A 53 -7.96 -2.23 7.15
CA TYR A 53 -6.99 -1.16 7.33
C TYR A 53 -7.28 0.07 6.44
N LEU A 54 -7.69 -0.16 5.19
CA LEU A 54 -8.00 0.89 4.22
C LEU A 54 -9.35 1.57 4.47
N GLU A 55 -10.36 0.81 4.88
CA GLU A 55 -11.69 1.33 5.21
C GLU A 55 -11.69 2.14 6.51
N GLY A 56 -10.65 2.00 7.34
CA GLY A 56 -10.44 2.88 8.47
C GLY A 56 -11.59 2.82 9.48
N MET A 57 -11.81 1.66 10.10
CA MET A 57 -12.56 1.54 11.36
C MET A 57 -11.87 2.27 12.55
N TYR A 58 -11.24 3.41 12.28
CA TYR A 58 -10.73 4.38 13.22
C TYR A 58 -10.95 5.78 12.61
N CYS A 59 -12.23 6.16 12.51
CA CYS A 59 -12.64 7.56 12.50
C CYS A 59 -12.42 8.19 13.89
#